data_AF-D6S832-F1
#
_entry.id   AF-D6S832-F1
#
_cell.length_a   1.000
_cell.length_b   1.000
_cell.length_c   1.000
_cell.angle_alpha   90.00
_cell.angle_beta   90.00
_cell.angle_gamma   90.00
#
_symmetry.space_group_name_H-M   'P 1'
#
loop_
_entity.id
_entity.type
_entity.pdbx_description
1 polymer ?
#
loop_
_entity_poly.entity_id
_entity_poly.type
_entity_poly.pdbx_seq_one_letter_code
_entity_poly.pdbx_strand_id
1 'polypeptide(L)'
;MEQIKGNKLGFKTFKYLKVNDTEINLPDIDIKEYRIDSDPVESLDNKDFGVCQEALNMNEKSGNLFKKYNTEENQVKDFGIIDLVTDREYDILLDTHKIVAEKNSSLRVLLDYRDNDDNKKFRSSVIEINAKENSNVEVFVIQTEKNTTALESVILNLDEESNVILSQYELGSRDNYVNTKANLNGKHSNLDINSIYFTHGDSSLNMLYEINHFGKESKSSCIVNGALKESSYKNFKSTLDFKKGSMGSTGTEEEYAVLLSDDVKNLSVPILLAGEDDVIGNHAASAGKIDADMLFYIMNRAISRDVAESMIVESKFSESLSRLDDEKLENKLLSFIREKMAKRELDVR
;
A
#
# COMPACT_ATOMS: atom_id res chain seq x y z
N MET A 1 -3.07 10.77 27.90
CA MET A 1 -2.44 9.61 27.26
C MET A 1 -1.41 10.14 26.29
N GLU A 2 -0.22 9.54 26.24
CA GLU A 2 0.81 9.91 25.27
C GLU A 2 0.28 9.57 23.86
N GLN A 3 0.35 10.50 22.91
CA GLN A 3 -0.19 10.30 21.56
C GLN A 3 0.69 9.29 20.81
N ILE A 4 0.08 8.23 20.28
CA ILE A 4 0.77 7.24 19.46
C ILE A 4 1.14 7.88 18.13
N LYS A 5 2.41 7.81 17.77
CA LYS A 5 2.91 8.28 16.46
C LYS A 5 3.26 7.10 15.60
N GLY A 6 2.71 7.03 14.40
CA GLY A 6 3.05 6.00 13.43
C GLY A 6 3.87 6.49 12.25
N ASN A 7 4.36 5.56 11.43
CA ASN A 7 5.09 5.82 10.19
C ASN A 7 6.21 6.86 10.37
N LYS A 8 6.99 6.74 11.44
CA LYS A 8 8.05 7.69 11.77
C LYS A 8 9.30 7.34 10.98
N LEU A 9 9.83 8.31 10.22
CA LEU A 9 11.16 8.18 9.62
C LEU A 9 12.22 8.05 10.72
N GLY A 10 13.19 7.16 10.53
CA GLY A 10 14.36 7.01 11.41
C GLY A 10 15.28 8.24 11.43
N PHE A 11 15.10 9.19 10.53
CA PHE A 11 15.99 10.34 10.31
C PHE A 11 15.37 11.69 10.69
N LYS A 12 16.21 12.70 10.89
CA LYS A 12 15.76 14.06 11.18
C LYS A 12 15.14 14.70 9.93
N THR A 13 13.93 15.21 10.08
CA THR A 13 13.22 15.99 9.06
C THR A 13 13.07 17.45 9.50
N PHE A 14 12.70 18.33 8.57
CA PHE A 14 12.40 19.72 8.89
C PHE A 14 11.18 19.81 9.80
N LYS A 15 11.39 20.26 11.05
CA LYS A 15 10.36 20.30 12.11
C LYS A 15 9.08 21.03 11.70
N TYR A 16 9.15 22.05 10.83
CA TYR A 16 7.98 22.82 10.40
C TYR A 16 7.07 22.04 9.43
N LEU A 17 7.59 21.05 8.71
CA LEU A 17 6.82 20.20 7.80
C LEU A 17 6.01 19.13 8.53
N LYS A 18 6.35 18.83 9.80
CA LYS A 18 5.64 17.88 10.65
C LYS A 18 5.44 16.49 10.03
N VAL A 19 6.33 16.07 9.12
CA VAL A 19 6.25 14.81 8.36
C VAL A 19 6.18 13.55 9.26
N ASN A 20 6.78 13.63 10.45
CA ASN A 20 6.81 12.58 11.47
C ASN A 20 5.74 12.76 12.57
N ASP A 21 4.87 13.76 12.47
CA ASP A 21 3.77 13.99 13.42
C ASP A 21 2.48 13.33 12.90
N THR A 22 2.59 12.09 12.44
CA THR A 22 1.45 11.25 12.06
C THR A 22 0.88 10.64 13.34
N GLU A 23 -0.14 11.28 13.91
CA GLU A 23 -0.85 10.80 15.10
C GLU A 23 -1.83 9.68 14.74
N ILE A 24 -1.89 8.66 15.58
CA ILE A 24 -2.77 7.50 15.40
C ILE A 24 -3.65 7.34 16.63
N ASN A 25 -4.94 7.21 16.38
CA ASN A 25 -5.93 6.93 17.43
C ASN A 25 -6.37 5.47 17.31
N LEU A 26 -5.86 4.62 18.19
CA LEU A 26 -6.30 3.23 18.30
C LEU A 26 -7.59 3.19 19.15
N PRO A 27 -8.68 2.60 18.66
CA PRO A 27 -9.92 2.51 19.42
C PRO A 27 -9.80 1.47 20.55
N ASP A 28 -10.68 1.58 21.56
CA ASP A 28 -10.97 0.46 22.44
C ASP A 28 -11.68 -0.64 21.63
N ILE A 29 -11.30 -1.89 21.85
CA ILE A 29 -11.65 -2.99 20.95
C ILE A 29 -12.50 -4.01 21.69
N ASP A 30 -13.69 -4.26 21.16
CA ASP A 30 -14.53 -5.41 21.54
C ASP A 30 -14.49 -6.43 20.40
N ILE A 31 -13.67 -7.47 20.57
CA ILE A 31 -13.30 -8.36 19.47
C ILE A 31 -14.28 -9.50 19.37
N LYS A 32 -14.76 -9.71 18.15
CA LYS A 32 -15.50 -10.92 17.76
C LYS A 32 -14.64 -11.73 16.81
N GLU A 33 -14.82 -13.04 16.83
CA GLU A 33 -14.30 -13.91 15.78
C GLU A 33 -14.78 -13.39 14.43
N TYR A 34 -13.88 -13.34 13.45
CA TYR A 34 -14.23 -12.87 12.12
C TYR A 34 -15.01 -13.95 11.35
N ARG A 35 -15.73 -13.55 10.30
CA ARG A 35 -16.61 -14.44 9.53
C ARG A 35 -15.88 -15.55 8.76
N ILE A 36 -14.57 -15.42 8.58
CA ILE A 36 -13.70 -16.39 7.92
C ILE A 36 -12.95 -17.17 9.00
N ASP A 37 -12.91 -18.49 8.86
CA ASP A 37 -12.16 -19.35 9.77
C ASP A 37 -10.65 -19.05 9.71
N SER A 38 -10.09 -18.86 10.90
CA SER A 38 -8.65 -18.69 11.09
C SER A 38 -7.92 -20.03 11.01
N ASP A 39 -6.72 -19.99 10.42
CA ASP A 39 -5.74 -21.05 10.56
C ASP A 39 -5.08 -20.97 11.95
N PRO A 40 -4.37 -22.02 12.41
CA PRO A 40 -3.63 -21.97 13.67
C PRO A 40 -2.62 -20.80 13.68
N VAL A 41 -2.70 -19.98 14.73
CA VAL A 41 -1.84 -18.79 14.86
C VAL A 41 -0.37 -19.18 14.98
N GLU A 42 0.46 -18.53 14.16
CA GLU A 42 1.92 -18.63 14.21
C GLU A 42 2.53 -17.26 14.56
N SER A 43 3.69 -17.27 15.22
CA SER A 43 4.43 -16.04 15.47
C SER A 43 4.97 -15.44 14.18
N LEU A 44 5.01 -14.11 14.12
CA LEU A 44 5.76 -13.35 13.12
C LEU A 44 7.27 -13.58 13.32
N ASP A 45 8.01 -13.67 12.22
CA ASP A 45 9.45 -13.91 12.22
C ASP A 45 10.22 -12.64 12.58
N ASN A 46 9.68 -11.47 12.24
CA ASN A 46 10.24 -10.15 12.54
C ASN A 46 9.16 -9.24 13.15
N LYS A 47 9.56 -8.34 14.06
CA LYS A 47 8.68 -7.36 14.72
C LYS A 47 9.15 -5.91 14.58
N ASP A 48 10.28 -5.68 13.91
CA ASP A 48 10.83 -4.35 13.65
C ASP A 48 10.26 -3.78 12.34
N PHE A 49 8.95 -3.53 12.31
CA PHE A 49 8.25 -2.91 11.18
C PHE A 49 6.89 -2.36 11.62
N GLY A 50 6.08 -1.95 10.65
CA GLY A 50 4.67 -1.66 10.84
C GLY A 50 4.40 -0.20 11.14
N VAL A 51 3.11 0.13 11.09
CA VAL A 51 2.63 1.51 11.28
C VAL A 51 3.08 2.05 12.64
N CYS A 52 2.87 1.27 13.70
CA CYS A 52 3.44 1.47 15.03
C CYS A 52 3.47 0.15 15.80
N GLN A 53 4.30 0.09 16.84
CA GLN A 53 4.46 -1.13 17.65
C GLN A 53 3.18 -1.49 18.42
N GLU A 54 2.40 -0.47 18.82
CA GLU A 54 1.13 -0.64 19.50
C GLU A 54 0.10 -1.38 18.62
N ALA A 55 0.06 -1.06 17.32
CA ALA A 55 -0.80 -1.75 16.36
C ALA A 55 -0.34 -3.20 16.12
N LEU A 56 0.96 -3.44 15.94
CA LEU A 56 1.47 -4.83 15.83
C LEU A 56 1.15 -5.67 17.08
N ASN A 57 1.34 -5.09 18.27
CA ASN A 57 1.03 -5.77 19.53
C ASN A 57 -0.47 -6.02 19.71
N MET A 58 -1.31 -5.15 19.14
CA MET A 58 -2.76 -5.33 19.10
C MET A 58 -3.12 -6.53 18.22
N ASN A 59 -2.59 -6.62 16.99
CA ASN A 59 -2.81 -7.79 16.13
C ASN A 59 -2.35 -9.10 16.79
N GLU A 60 -1.19 -9.10 17.47
CA GLU A 60 -0.67 -10.30 18.14
C GLU A 60 -1.55 -10.78 19.30
N LYS A 61 -2.10 -9.85 20.11
CA LYS A 61 -2.88 -10.20 21.31
C LYS A 61 -4.37 -10.42 21.04
N SER A 62 -4.86 -9.73 20.03
CA SER A 62 -6.27 -9.44 19.83
C SER A 62 -6.72 -9.70 18.38
N GLY A 63 -5.87 -10.28 17.55
CA GLY A 63 -6.21 -10.66 16.18
C GLY A 63 -7.43 -11.57 16.12
N ASN A 64 -8.33 -11.30 15.17
CA ASN A 64 -9.54 -12.08 14.94
C ASN A 64 -9.56 -12.82 13.59
N LEU A 65 -8.50 -12.67 12.79
CA LEU A 65 -8.26 -13.48 11.60
C LEU A 65 -6.76 -13.78 11.48
N PHE A 66 -6.40 -15.06 11.38
CA PHE A 66 -5.06 -15.48 10.97
C PHE A 66 -5.15 -16.39 9.76
N LYS A 67 -4.48 -16.07 8.65
CA LYS A 67 -4.43 -16.92 7.45
C LYS A 67 -3.01 -17.21 7.03
N LYS A 68 -2.74 -18.46 6.67
CA LYS A 68 -1.46 -18.92 6.14
C LYS A 68 -1.59 -19.37 4.69
N TYR A 69 -0.75 -18.82 3.84
CA TYR A 69 -0.65 -19.15 2.42
C TYR A 69 0.74 -19.69 2.17
N ASN A 70 0.88 -21.01 2.05
CA ASN A 70 2.17 -21.64 1.79
C ASN A 70 2.15 -22.53 0.55
N THR A 71 3.29 -22.55 -0.14
CA THR A 71 3.66 -23.56 -1.11
C THR A 71 4.51 -24.66 -0.47
N GLU A 72 4.66 -25.77 -1.18
CA GLU A 72 5.77 -26.70 -1.02
C GLU A 72 6.89 -26.38 -2.03
N GLU A 73 8.06 -27.00 -1.87
CA GLU A 73 9.17 -26.84 -2.81
C GLU A 73 8.75 -27.24 -4.23
N ASN A 74 9.11 -26.44 -5.24
CA ASN A 74 8.76 -26.65 -6.66
C ASN A 74 7.25 -26.57 -6.98
N GLN A 75 6.42 -26.09 -6.05
CA GLN A 75 4.97 -25.97 -6.28
C GLN A 75 4.61 -24.62 -6.89
N VAL A 76 3.59 -24.60 -7.78
CA VAL A 76 2.92 -23.38 -8.22
C VAL A 76 1.52 -23.36 -7.62
N LYS A 77 1.15 -22.27 -6.94
CA LYS A 77 -0.15 -22.14 -6.26
C LYS A 77 -0.69 -20.72 -6.35
N ASP A 78 -1.89 -20.60 -6.93
CA ASP A 78 -2.69 -19.37 -6.86
C ASP A 78 -3.80 -19.59 -5.83
N PHE A 79 -3.84 -18.75 -4.80
CA PHE A 79 -4.85 -18.76 -3.75
C PHE A 79 -6.09 -17.93 -4.12
N GLY A 80 -6.04 -17.20 -5.23
CA GLY A 80 -7.11 -16.35 -5.70
C GLY A 80 -7.36 -15.14 -4.80
N ILE A 81 -8.60 -14.66 -4.85
CA ILE A 81 -9.06 -13.47 -4.14
C ILE A 81 -9.62 -13.88 -2.77
N ILE A 82 -9.14 -13.21 -1.73
CA ILE A 82 -9.61 -13.33 -0.36
C ILE A 82 -10.43 -12.07 -0.04
N ASP A 83 -11.75 -12.23 -0.03
CA ASP A 83 -12.69 -11.16 0.27
C ASP A 83 -12.70 -10.85 1.78
N LEU A 84 -12.14 -9.70 2.16
CA LEU A 84 -12.06 -9.22 3.55
C LEU A 84 -13.07 -8.09 3.74
N VAL A 85 -14.31 -8.49 4.03
CA VAL A 85 -15.46 -7.58 4.11
C VAL A 85 -15.82 -7.23 5.55
N THR A 86 -15.94 -5.94 5.82
CA THR A 86 -16.39 -5.39 7.10
C THR A 86 -17.79 -4.77 6.96
N ASP A 87 -18.59 -4.84 8.02
CA ASP A 87 -19.96 -4.34 8.08
C ASP A 87 -20.37 -4.07 9.55
N ARG A 88 -21.64 -3.79 9.80
CA ARG A 88 -22.18 -3.53 11.13
C ARG A 88 -21.94 -4.66 12.14
N GLU A 89 -21.86 -5.91 11.69
CA GLU A 89 -21.65 -7.05 12.57
C GLU A 89 -20.17 -7.24 12.88
N TYR A 90 -19.33 -7.07 11.84
CA TYR A 90 -17.88 -7.19 11.85
C TYR A 90 -17.24 -5.84 11.48
N ASP A 91 -17.31 -4.88 12.42
CA ASP A 91 -16.84 -3.50 12.27
C ASP A 91 -15.36 -3.32 12.64
N ILE A 92 -14.75 -4.37 13.21
CA ILE A 92 -13.34 -4.45 13.57
C ILE A 92 -12.70 -5.67 12.89
N LEU A 93 -11.65 -5.42 12.11
CA LEU A 93 -10.83 -6.47 11.49
C LEU A 93 -9.37 -6.32 11.94
N LEU A 94 -8.89 -7.31 12.69
CA LEU A 94 -7.50 -7.43 13.15
C LEU A 94 -6.91 -8.71 12.54
N ASP A 95 -6.48 -8.61 11.29
CA ASP A 95 -6.04 -9.75 10.50
C ASP A 95 -4.51 -9.89 10.45
N THR A 96 -4.05 -11.12 10.29
CA THR A 96 -2.64 -11.45 10.04
C THR A 96 -2.54 -12.47 8.93
N HIS A 97 -1.80 -12.14 7.88
CA HIS A 97 -1.59 -12.99 6.72
C HIS A 97 -0.11 -13.38 6.65
N LYS A 98 0.19 -14.68 6.77
CA LYS A 98 1.55 -15.23 6.61
C LYS A 98 1.65 -15.92 5.25
N ILE A 99 2.44 -15.34 4.35
CA ILE A 99 2.61 -15.77 2.97
C ILE A 99 4.04 -16.32 2.82
N VAL A 100 4.17 -17.61 2.51
CA VAL A 100 5.46 -18.29 2.42
C VAL A 100 5.56 -19.05 1.10
N ALA A 101 6.46 -18.59 0.23
CA ALA A 101 6.82 -19.32 -0.98
C ALA A 101 8.11 -20.09 -0.74
N GLU A 102 8.02 -21.43 -0.67
CA GLU A 102 9.18 -22.32 -0.52
C GLU A 102 10.10 -22.31 -1.75
N LYS A 103 11.26 -22.96 -1.67
CA LYS A 103 12.26 -22.87 -2.75
C LYS A 103 11.69 -23.31 -4.09
N ASN A 104 12.12 -22.66 -5.17
CA ASN A 104 11.72 -22.98 -6.54
C ASN A 104 10.19 -22.94 -6.77
N SER A 105 9.42 -22.29 -5.89
CA SER A 105 7.96 -22.29 -5.94
C SER A 105 7.40 -20.98 -6.52
N SER A 106 6.11 -20.95 -6.83
CA SER A 106 5.41 -19.73 -7.22
C SER A 106 4.10 -19.61 -6.47
N LEU A 107 3.85 -18.43 -5.88
CA LEU A 107 2.66 -18.15 -5.06
C LEU A 107 2.00 -16.86 -5.54
N ARG A 108 0.67 -16.91 -5.71
CA ARG A 108 -0.15 -15.73 -5.94
C ARG A 108 -1.30 -15.63 -4.94
N VAL A 109 -1.56 -14.44 -4.41
CA VAL A 109 -2.72 -14.17 -3.53
C VAL A 109 -3.15 -12.70 -3.63
N LEU A 110 -4.46 -12.48 -3.59
CA LEU A 110 -5.05 -11.14 -3.59
C LEU A 110 -5.90 -10.95 -2.32
N LEU A 111 -5.61 -9.91 -1.54
CA LEU A 111 -6.38 -9.51 -0.36
C LEU A 111 -7.25 -8.32 -0.74
N ASP A 112 -8.57 -8.46 -0.72
CA ASP A 112 -9.53 -7.43 -1.12
C ASP A 112 -10.33 -6.93 0.08
N TYR A 113 -9.92 -5.79 0.63
CA TYR A 113 -10.55 -5.12 1.78
C TYR A 113 -11.64 -4.15 1.34
N ARG A 114 -12.88 -4.42 1.75
CA ARG A 114 -14.07 -3.62 1.38
C ARG A 114 -15.08 -3.54 2.52
N ASP A 115 -16.00 -2.59 2.43
CA ASP A 115 -17.15 -2.51 3.32
C ASP A 115 -18.50 -2.64 2.59
N ASN A 116 -19.50 -3.13 3.32
CA ASN A 116 -20.87 -3.28 2.83
C ASN A 116 -21.84 -2.19 3.33
N ASP A 117 -21.37 -1.29 4.19
CA ASP A 117 -22.14 -0.18 4.73
C ASP A 117 -21.25 1.02 5.05
N ASP A 118 -21.85 2.13 5.47
CA ASP A 118 -21.14 3.38 5.75
C ASP A 118 -20.83 3.59 7.26
N ASN A 119 -21.02 2.56 8.10
CA ASN A 119 -20.66 2.64 9.51
C ASN A 119 -19.15 2.83 9.68
N LYS A 120 -18.76 3.49 10.77
CA LYS A 120 -17.35 3.65 11.15
C LYS A 120 -16.76 2.28 11.47
N LYS A 121 -15.58 2.00 10.93
CA LYS A 121 -14.88 0.72 11.09
C LYS A 121 -13.41 0.93 11.44
N PHE A 122 -12.80 -0.11 11.97
CA PHE A 122 -11.37 -0.14 12.24
C PHE A 122 -10.74 -1.39 11.65
N ARG A 123 -9.67 -1.21 10.88
CA ARG A 123 -8.85 -2.31 10.35
C ARG A 123 -7.42 -2.13 10.79
N SER A 124 -6.79 -3.22 11.25
CA SER A 124 -5.35 -3.32 11.40
C SER A 124 -4.91 -4.65 10.81
N SER A 125 -4.14 -4.61 9.73
CA SER A 125 -3.71 -5.77 8.97
C SER A 125 -2.20 -5.92 9.03
N VAL A 126 -1.75 -7.15 9.30
CA VAL A 126 -0.32 -7.49 9.31
C VAL A 126 -0.06 -8.54 8.24
N ILE A 127 0.83 -8.24 7.30
CA ILE A 127 1.13 -9.11 6.17
C ILE A 127 2.63 -9.42 6.18
N GLU A 128 2.97 -10.68 6.38
CA GLU A 128 4.34 -11.18 6.36
C GLU A 128 4.55 -12.03 5.10
N ILE A 129 5.47 -11.59 4.23
CA ILE A 129 5.81 -12.25 2.97
C ILE A 129 7.24 -12.76 3.05
N ASN A 130 7.40 -14.08 2.98
CA ASN A 130 8.69 -14.75 2.98
C ASN A 130 8.87 -15.48 1.64
N ALA A 131 9.75 -14.95 0.79
CA ALA A 131 10.09 -15.54 -0.51
C ALA A 131 11.43 -16.28 -0.39
N LYS A 132 11.38 -17.62 -0.42
CA LYS A 132 12.59 -18.46 -0.36
C LYS A 132 13.34 -18.47 -1.68
N GLU A 133 14.51 -19.11 -1.65
CA GLU A 133 15.44 -19.17 -2.78
C GLU A 133 14.74 -19.55 -4.10
N ASN A 134 14.98 -18.76 -5.14
CA ASN A 134 14.43 -18.98 -6.49
C ASN A 134 12.88 -19.08 -6.55
N SER A 135 12.16 -18.45 -5.59
CA SER A 135 10.69 -18.40 -5.60
C SER A 135 10.15 -17.15 -6.31
N ASN A 136 8.91 -17.23 -6.79
CA ASN A 136 8.18 -16.11 -7.37
C ASN A 136 6.91 -15.84 -6.57
N VAL A 137 6.73 -14.61 -6.07
CA VAL A 137 5.58 -14.26 -5.24
C VAL A 137 4.88 -13.05 -5.84
N GLU A 138 3.58 -13.14 -6.03
CA GLU A 138 2.74 -12.01 -6.43
C GLU A 138 1.64 -11.80 -5.39
N VAL A 139 1.66 -10.63 -4.74
CA VAL A 139 0.67 -10.25 -3.73
C VAL A 139 -0.01 -8.97 -4.15
N PHE A 140 -1.33 -8.99 -4.14
CA PHE A 140 -2.15 -7.79 -4.29
C PHE A 140 -2.82 -7.49 -2.95
N VAL A 141 -2.76 -6.23 -2.53
CA VAL A 141 -3.51 -5.70 -1.40
C VAL A 141 -4.35 -4.56 -1.92
N ILE A 142 -5.67 -4.75 -1.90
CA ILE A 142 -6.62 -3.82 -2.51
C ILE A 142 -7.56 -3.33 -1.43
N GLN A 143 -7.70 -2.01 -1.37
CA GLN A 143 -8.45 -1.34 -0.34
C GLN A 143 -9.45 -0.36 -0.97
N THR A 144 -10.74 -0.63 -0.79
CA THR A 144 -11.83 0.26 -1.25
C THR A 144 -12.87 0.53 -0.16
N GLU A 145 -12.54 0.31 1.10
CA GLU A 145 -13.39 0.65 2.25
C GLU A 145 -13.66 2.16 2.26
N LYS A 146 -14.72 2.63 2.93
CA LYS A 146 -15.12 4.03 2.91
C LYS A 146 -14.82 4.71 4.23
N ASN A 147 -15.60 4.42 5.26
CA ASN A 147 -15.53 5.09 6.57
C ASN A 147 -14.68 4.29 7.56
N THR A 148 -13.49 3.90 7.12
CA THR A 148 -12.57 3.06 7.88
C THR A 148 -11.33 3.85 8.31
N THR A 149 -10.89 3.62 9.54
CA THR A 149 -9.51 3.86 9.95
C THR A 149 -8.73 2.57 9.72
N ALA A 150 -7.84 2.57 8.72
CA ALA A 150 -7.11 1.39 8.27
C ALA A 150 -5.62 1.52 8.58
N LEU A 151 -5.05 0.51 9.21
CA LEU A 151 -3.62 0.36 9.43
C LEU A 151 -3.16 -0.87 8.69
N GLU A 152 -2.18 -0.71 7.81
CA GLU A 152 -1.61 -1.79 7.01
C GLU A 152 -0.11 -1.87 7.27
N SER A 153 0.35 -3.02 7.75
CA SER A 153 1.76 -3.27 8.06
C SER A 153 2.25 -4.49 7.28
N VAL A 154 3.10 -4.25 6.29
CA VAL A 154 3.66 -5.29 5.42
C VAL A 154 5.15 -5.42 5.68
N ILE A 155 5.62 -6.66 5.84
CA ILE A 155 7.04 -6.99 5.83
C ILE A 155 7.34 -8.05 4.78
N LEU A 156 8.38 -7.81 3.98
CA LEU A 156 8.86 -8.72 2.95
C LEU A 156 10.31 -9.14 3.24
N ASN A 157 10.59 -10.43 3.21
CA ASN A 157 11.93 -10.98 3.28
C ASN A 157 12.20 -11.82 2.03
N LEU A 158 13.19 -11.39 1.24
CA LEU A 158 13.53 -11.99 -0.04
C LEU A 158 14.89 -12.69 0.05
N ASP A 159 14.89 -14.00 -0.12
CA ASP A 159 16.10 -14.83 -0.18
C ASP A 159 16.72 -14.80 -1.60
N GLU A 160 17.80 -15.56 -1.81
CA GLU A 160 18.61 -15.54 -3.03
C GLU A 160 17.79 -15.90 -4.29
N GLU A 161 17.98 -15.16 -5.38
CA GLU A 161 17.25 -15.34 -6.66
C GLU A 161 15.72 -15.25 -6.57
N SER A 162 15.15 -14.81 -5.43
CA SER A 162 13.71 -14.66 -5.27
C SER A 162 13.17 -13.43 -6.00
N ASN A 163 11.94 -13.52 -6.51
CA ASN A 163 11.25 -12.43 -7.20
C ASN A 163 9.92 -12.16 -6.51
N VAL A 164 9.69 -10.92 -6.09
CA VAL A 164 8.42 -10.53 -5.46
C VAL A 164 7.81 -9.34 -6.17
N ILE A 165 6.53 -9.45 -6.52
CA ILE A 165 5.69 -8.37 -6.98
C ILE A 165 4.68 -8.07 -5.88
N LEU A 166 4.69 -6.85 -5.36
CA LEU A 166 3.71 -6.35 -4.41
C LEU A 166 2.91 -5.21 -5.04
N SER A 167 1.60 -5.38 -5.15
CA SER A 167 0.69 -4.36 -5.68
C SER A 167 -0.23 -3.86 -4.56
N GLN A 168 -0.12 -2.58 -4.17
CA GLN A 168 -0.90 -1.98 -3.08
C GLN A 168 -1.82 -0.87 -3.61
N TYR A 169 -3.13 -1.10 -3.59
CA TYR A 169 -4.14 -0.21 -4.18
C TYR A 169 -4.96 0.46 -3.08
N GLU A 170 -4.54 1.68 -2.70
CA GLU A 170 -5.09 2.47 -1.61
C GLU A 170 -6.15 3.46 -2.13
N LEU A 171 -7.35 2.98 -2.45
CA LEU A 171 -8.34 3.76 -3.20
C LEU A 171 -9.41 4.40 -2.31
N GLY A 172 -9.52 4.02 -1.04
CA GLY A 172 -10.54 4.52 -0.13
C GLY A 172 -10.02 4.89 1.25
N SER A 173 -10.78 4.48 2.27
CA SER A 173 -10.64 4.79 3.68
C SER A 173 -10.74 6.28 4.02
N ARG A 174 -11.14 6.55 5.27
CA ARG A 174 -11.11 7.91 5.80
C ARG A 174 -9.71 8.26 6.27
N ASP A 175 -9.12 7.39 7.09
CA ASP A 175 -7.77 7.55 7.62
C ASP A 175 -6.99 6.27 7.33
N ASN A 176 -6.02 6.33 6.42
CA ASN A 176 -5.26 5.18 5.96
C ASN A 176 -3.77 5.34 6.31
N TYR A 177 -3.22 4.34 6.99
CA TYR A 177 -1.82 4.29 7.40
C TYR A 177 -1.19 3.03 6.84
N VAL A 178 -0.27 3.19 5.90
CA VAL A 178 0.39 2.07 5.23
C VAL A 178 1.87 2.08 5.59
N ASN A 179 2.40 0.94 5.99
CA ASN A 179 3.80 0.70 6.23
C ASN A 179 4.24 -0.54 5.45
N THR A 180 5.27 -0.40 4.62
CA THR A 180 5.84 -1.51 3.86
C THR A 180 7.33 -1.54 4.07
N LYS A 181 7.85 -2.60 4.70
CA LYS A 181 9.29 -2.82 4.88
C LYS A 181 9.75 -4.04 4.09
N ALA A 182 10.61 -3.84 3.11
CA ALA A 182 11.19 -4.90 2.31
C ALA A 182 12.68 -5.08 2.64
N ASN A 183 13.08 -6.33 2.85
CA ASN A 183 14.46 -6.74 3.07
C ASN A 183 14.89 -7.68 1.95
N LEU A 184 15.67 -7.16 1.01
CA LEU A 184 16.33 -7.92 -0.06
C LEU A 184 17.59 -8.56 0.53
N ASN A 185 17.41 -9.70 1.19
CA ASN A 185 18.46 -10.37 1.97
C ASN A 185 19.42 -11.16 1.08
N GLY A 186 18.89 -11.82 0.05
CA GLY A 186 19.64 -12.72 -0.81
C GLY A 186 20.28 -12.03 -2.01
N LYS A 187 21.35 -12.67 -2.52
CA LYS A 187 21.96 -12.28 -3.79
C LYS A 187 20.92 -12.36 -4.92
N HIS A 188 20.93 -11.41 -5.87
CA HIS A 188 20.02 -11.41 -7.02
C HIS A 188 18.53 -11.43 -6.68
N SER A 189 18.16 -11.08 -5.44
CA SER A 189 16.74 -10.88 -5.09
C SER A 189 16.17 -9.69 -5.84
N ASN A 190 14.93 -9.81 -6.31
CA ASN A 190 14.25 -8.81 -7.12
C ASN A 190 12.89 -8.45 -6.50
N LEU A 191 12.62 -7.16 -6.39
CA LEU A 191 11.38 -6.60 -5.86
C LEU A 191 10.76 -5.61 -6.85
N ASP A 192 9.48 -5.77 -7.13
CA ASP A 192 8.66 -4.81 -7.89
C ASP A 192 7.46 -4.39 -7.02
N ILE A 193 7.43 -3.14 -6.57
CA ILE A 193 6.29 -2.54 -5.86
C ILE A 193 5.53 -1.65 -6.84
N ASN A 194 4.25 -1.95 -7.04
CA ASN A 194 3.33 -1.16 -7.86
C ASN A 194 2.19 -0.64 -6.98
N SER A 195 2.28 0.59 -6.52
CA SER A 195 1.25 1.20 -5.69
C SER A 195 0.45 2.23 -6.47
N ILE A 196 -0.88 2.17 -6.31
CA ILE A 196 -1.76 3.28 -6.69
C ILE A 196 -2.54 3.78 -5.49
N TYR A 197 -2.79 5.09 -5.45
CA TYR A 197 -3.63 5.66 -4.42
C TYR A 197 -4.60 6.72 -4.94
N PHE A 198 -5.76 6.81 -4.31
CA PHE A 198 -6.73 7.86 -4.57
C PHE A 198 -7.29 8.42 -3.25
N THR A 199 -7.10 9.72 -3.02
CA THR A 199 -7.63 10.41 -1.83
C THR A 199 -8.60 11.50 -2.23
N HIS A 200 -9.68 11.67 -1.46
CA HIS A 200 -10.74 12.62 -1.76
C HIS A 200 -11.43 13.11 -0.48
N GLY A 201 -12.22 14.18 -0.55
CA GLY A 201 -12.93 14.73 0.61
C GLY A 201 -12.00 15.22 1.71
N ASP A 202 -12.25 14.73 2.93
CA ASP A 202 -11.45 14.97 4.13
C ASP A 202 -10.53 13.77 4.46
N SER A 203 -10.31 12.84 3.52
CA SER A 203 -9.51 11.64 3.78
C SER A 203 -8.02 11.95 3.92
N SER A 204 -7.35 11.11 4.73
CA SER A 204 -5.93 11.19 5.00
C SER A 204 -5.23 9.88 4.68
N LEU A 205 -4.11 9.97 3.94
CA LEU A 205 -3.26 8.83 3.60
C LEU A 205 -1.82 9.09 4.08
N ASN A 206 -1.32 8.21 4.93
CA ASN A 206 0.06 8.25 5.41
C ASN A 206 0.76 6.96 5.01
N MET A 207 1.79 7.05 4.19
CA MET A 207 2.54 5.91 3.68
C MET A 207 4.00 6.00 4.10
N LEU A 208 4.58 4.88 4.53
CA LEU A 208 6.02 4.74 4.78
C LEU A 208 6.53 3.46 4.14
N TYR A 209 7.37 3.59 3.11
CA TYR A 209 8.04 2.46 2.45
C TYR A 209 9.52 2.43 2.80
N GLU A 210 10.05 1.28 3.20
CA GLU A 210 11.45 1.08 3.55
C GLU A 210 11.99 -0.11 2.77
N ILE A 211 12.82 0.13 1.75
CA ILE A 211 13.41 -0.89 0.89
C ILE A 211 14.89 -1.00 1.23
N ASN A 212 15.27 -2.12 1.86
CA ASN A 212 16.62 -2.38 2.33
C ASN A 212 17.30 -3.42 1.42
N HIS A 213 18.39 -3.03 0.78
CA HIS A 213 19.26 -3.93 0.03
C HIS A 213 20.40 -4.44 0.92
N PHE A 214 20.37 -5.72 1.27
CA PHE A 214 21.45 -6.40 1.99
C PHE A 214 22.25 -7.32 1.06
N GLY A 215 21.56 -8.03 0.17
CA GLY A 215 22.15 -8.95 -0.79
C GLY A 215 22.88 -8.23 -1.93
N LYS A 216 23.88 -8.90 -2.50
CA LYS A 216 24.61 -8.41 -3.68
C LYS A 216 23.74 -8.50 -4.92
N GLU A 217 23.94 -7.56 -5.84
CA GLU A 217 23.27 -7.54 -7.14
C GLU A 217 21.73 -7.65 -7.04
N SER A 218 21.17 -7.17 -5.93
CA SER A 218 19.74 -7.16 -5.68
C SER A 218 19.09 -5.98 -6.40
N LYS A 219 17.83 -6.14 -6.82
CA LYS A 219 17.13 -5.14 -7.63
C LYS A 219 15.79 -4.76 -7.04
N SER A 220 15.49 -3.46 -7.02
CA SER A 220 14.16 -2.97 -6.64
C SER A 220 13.63 -1.95 -7.65
N SER A 221 12.32 -2.02 -7.89
CA SER A 221 11.53 -1.00 -8.56
C SER A 221 10.34 -0.68 -7.67
N CYS A 222 10.10 0.59 -7.37
CA CYS A 222 8.99 1.05 -6.56
C CYS A 222 8.31 2.21 -7.26
N ILE A 223 7.16 1.95 -7.86
CA ILE A 223 6.37 2.94 -8.58
C ILE A 223 5.10 3.24 -7.78
N VAL A 224 4.90 4.52 -7.43
CA VAL A 224 3.78 4.99 -6.62
C VAL A 224 3.04 6.09 -7.39
N ASN A 225 1.91 5.76 -7.98
CA ASN A 225 1.09 6.70 -8.73
C ASN A 225 -0.16 7.07 -7.93
N GLY A 226 -0.56 8.33 -7.92
CA GLY A 226 -1.82 8.65 -7.26
C GLY A 226 -2.46 9.95 -7.68
N ALA A 227 -3.67 10.15 -7.17
CA ALA A 227 -4.40 11.40 -7.36
C ALA A 227 -5.06 11.85 -6.05
N LEU A 228 -5.10 13.17 -5.87
CA LEU A 228 -5.67 13.83 -4.70
C LEU A 228 -6.75 14.80 -5.17
N LYS A 229 -7.90 14.81 -4.48
CA LYS A 229 -9.06 15.64 -4.81
C LYS A 229 -9.61 16.33 -3.57
N GLU A 230 -10.26 17.48 -3.78
CA GLU A 230 -10.89 18.30 -2.73
C GLU A 230 -9.87 18.76 -1.69
N SER A 231 -10.11 18.48 -0.40
CA SER A 231 -9.26 18.89 0.72
C SER A 231 -8.41 17.75 1.27
N SER A 232 -8.24 16.67 0.50
CA SER A 232 -7.57 15.46 0.97
C SER A 232 -6.09 15.71 1.28
N TYR A 233 -5.56 14.86 2.16
CA TYR A 233 -4.18 14.94 2.62
C TYR A 233 -3.44 13.64 2.34
N LYS A 234 -2.21 13.76 1.82
CA LYS A 234 -1.29 12.63 1.66
C LYS A 234 0.10 12.98 2.18
N ASN A 235 0.69 12.05 2.91
CA ASN A 235 2.07 12.09 3.39
C ASN A 235 2.78 10.78 3.04
N PHE A 236 3.57 10.80 1.97
CA PHE A 236 4.40 9.68 1.55
C PHE A 236 5.84 9.90 2.01
N LYS A 237 6.35 8.90 2.70
CA LYS A 237 7.74 8.80 3.10
C LYS A 237 8.29 7.51 2.54
N SER A 238 9.52 7.56 2.11
CA SER A 238 10.18 6.39 1.56
C SER A 238 11.67 6.42 1.86
N THR A 239 12.26 5.24 1.96
CA THR A 239 13.70 5.08 2.15
C THR A 239 14.18 3.91 1.30
N LEU A 240 15.02 4.21 0.32
CA LEU A 240 15.82 3.25 -0.42
C LEU A 240 17.22 3.18 0.20
N ASP A 241 17.53 2.08 0.88
CA ASP A 241 18.75 1.94 1.67
C ASP A 241 19.63 0.78 1.17
N PHE A 242 20.76 1.14 0.56
CA PHE A 242 21.80 0.21 0.18
C PHE A 242 22.75 -0.01 1.36
N LYS A 243 22.65 -1.19 1.97
CA LYS A 243 23.48 -1.55 3.12
C LYS A 243 24.87 -1.95 2.64
N LYS A 244 25.87 -1.78 3.50
CA LYS A 244 27.22 -2.27 3.25
C LYS A 244 27.19 -3.77 2.94
N GLY A 245 27.82 -4.18 1.84
CA GLY A 245 27.82 -5.54 1.33
C GLY A 245 26.86 -5.79 0.15
N SER A 246 25.98 -4.83 -0.17
CA SER A 246 25.01 -4.91 -1.28
C SER A 246 25.60 -4.55 -2.66
N MET A 247 26.89 -4.80 -2.88
CA MET A 247 27.63 -4.49 -4.11
C MET A 247 26.88 -4.94 -5.37
N GLY A 248 26.85 -4.07 -6.38
CA GLY A 248 26.18 -4.27 -7.66
C GLY A 248 24.66 -4.10 -7.62
N SER A 249 24.07 -3.72 -6.48
CA SER A 249 22.62 -3.59 -6.36
C SER A 249 22.09 -2.33 -7.04
N THR A 250 20.86 -2.42 -7.54
CA THR A 250 20.18 -1.32 -8.22
C THR A 250 18.79 -1.09 -7.64
N GLY A 251 18.37 0.15 -7.49
CA GLY A 251 17.05 0.48 -6.97
C GLY A 251 16.48 1.71 -7.66
N THR A 252 15.20 1.68 -8.00
CA THR A 252 14.47 2.84 -8.54
C THR A 252 13.22 3.07 -7.72
N GLU A 253 13.02 4.32 -7.31
CA GLU A 253 11.81 4.78 -6.63
C GLU A 253 11.23 5.97 -7.40
N GLU A 254 9.96 5.88 -7.81
CA GLU A 254 9.28 6.96 -8.51
C GLU A 254 7.89 7.18 -7.93
N GLU A 255 7.59 8.44 -7.61
CA GLU A 255 6.25 8.87 -7.27
C GLU A 255 5.75 9.96 -8.24
N TYR A 256 4.50 9.78 -8.70
CA TYR A 256 3.76 10.81 -9.41
C TYR A 256 2.38 11.06 -8.79
N ALA A 257 2.15 12.29 -8.31
CA ALA A 257 0.89 12.72 -7.70
C ALA A 257 0.12 13.73 -8.58
N VAL A 258 -1.07 13.35 -9.05
CA VAL A 258 -2.01 14.24 -9.73
C VAL A 258 -2.79 15.06 -8.71
N LEU A 259 -2.69 16.39 -8.81
CA LEU A 259 -3.42 17.32 -7.94
C LEU A 259 -4.69 17.83 -8.66
N LEU A 260 -5.86 17.31 -8.25
CA LEU A 260 -7.15 17.60 -8.89
C LEU A 260 -7.86 18.83 -8.32
N SER A 261 -7.43 19.35 -7.18
CA SER A 261 -8.03 20.51 -6.52
C SER A 261 -6.96 21.39 -5.88
N ASP A 262 -7.30 22.66 -5.64
CA ASP A 262 -6.35 23.64 -5.10
C ASP A 262 -6.04 23.44 -3.61
N ASP A 263 -6.98 22.83 -2.87
CA ASP A 263 -6.91 22.67 -1.41
C ASP A 263 -6.24 21.35 -0.97
N VAL A 264 -5.81 20.51 -1.91
CA VAL A 264 -5.12 19.25 -1.60
C VAL A 264 -3.77 19.50 -0.96
N LYS A 265 -3.36 18.60 -0.07
CA LYS A 265 -2.04 18.65 0.57
C LYS A 265 -1.27 17.39 0.26
N ASN A 266 -0.21 17.54 -0.52
CA ASN A 266 0.70 16.47 -0.91
C ASN A 266 2.08 16.68 -0.26
N LEU A 267 2.47 15.80 0.64
CA LEU A 267 3.83 15.70 1.16
C LEU A 267 4.47 14.41 0.65
N SER A 268 5.70 14.54 0.17
CA SER A 268 6.50 13.45 -0.38
C SER A 268 7.95 13.63 0.08
N VAL A 269 8.50 12.62 0.75
CA VAL A 269 9.84 12.69 1.34
C VAL A 269 10.59 11.39 1.01
N PRO A 270 11.13 11.28 -0.21
CA PRO A 270 12.03 10.20 -0.57
C PRO A 270 13.40 10.39 0.06
N ILE A 271 13.98 9.29 0.52
CA ILE A 271 15.33 9.24 1.09
C ILE A 271 16.10 8.14 0.40
N LEU A 272 17.30 8.46 -0.09
CA LEU A 272 18.24 7.48 -0.60
C LEU A 272 19.47 7.45 0.30
N LEU A 273 19.81 6.25 0.76
CA LEU A 273 20.95 5.98 1.61
C LEU A 273 21.87 4.99 0.90
N ALA A 274 23.14 5.36 0.77
CA ALA A 274 24.16 4.52 0.18
C ALA A 274 25.26 4.26 1.20
N GLY A 275 25.19 3.10 1.85
CA GLY A 275 26.24 2.55 2.71
C GLY A 275 27.23 1.64 1.98
N GLU A 276 27.07 1.49 0.67
CA GLU A 276 27.93 0.73 -0.25
C GLU A 276 28.29 1.62 -1.45
N ASP A 277 29.50 1.47 -1.99
CA ASP A 277 30.02 2.37 -3.03
C ASP A 277 29.55 1.97 -4.43
N ASP A 278 29.49 0.66 -4.71
CA ASP A 278 29.13 0.10 -6.02
C ASP A 278 27.63 -0.21 -6.09
N VAL A 279 26.80 0.83 -6.16
CA VAL A 279 25.34 0.72 -6.27
C VAL A 279 24.78 1.79 -7.20
N ILE A 280 23.60 1.52 -7.77
CA ILE A 280 22.85 2.50 -8.59
C ILE A 280 21.48 2.71 -7.97
N GLY A 281 21.25 3.90 -7.42
CA GLY A 281 19.95 4.27 -6.88
C GLY A 281 19.38 5.49 -7.59
N ASN A 282 18.13 5.39 -8.02
CA ASN A 282 17.34 6.51 -8.56
C ASN A 282 16.15 6.75 -7.63
N HIS A 283 15.88 8.02 -7.30
CA HIS A 283 14.62 8.40 -6.68
C HIS A 283 14.05 9.64 -7.36
N ALA A 284 12.74 9.64 -7.60
CA ALA A 284 12.01 10.76 -8.16
C ALA A 284 10.68 10.91 -7.43
N ALA A 285 10.33 12.14 -7.09
CA ALA A 285 9.01 12.47 -6.56
C ALA A 285 8.53 13.72 -7.28
N SER A 286 7.35 13.63 -7.87
CA SER A 286 6.77 14.71 -8.65
C SER A 286 5.27 14.84 -8.37
N ALA A 287 4.78 16.07 -8.44
CA ALA A 287 3.38 16.37 -8.27
C ALA A 287 2.98 17.46 -9.25
N GLY A 288 1.81 17.34 -9.85
CA GLY A 288 1.36 18.24 -10.88
C GLY A 288 -0.15 18.30 -11.00
N LYS A 289 -0.67 19.47 -11.37
CA LYS A 289 -2.06 19.58 -11.83
C LYS A 289 -2.20 18.92 -13.20
N ILE A 290 -3.43 18.54 -13.54
CA ILE A 290 -3.75 18.11 -14.90
C ILE A 290 -3.41 19.25 -15.88
N ASP A 291 -2.81 18.88 -17.01
CA ASP A 291 -2.55 19.79 -18.12
C ASP A 291 -3.86 20.44 -18.61
N ALA A 292 -3.92 21.77 -18.52
CA ALA A 292 -5.12 22.53 -18.84
C ALA A 292 -5.49 22.47 -20.33
N ASP A 293 -4.51 22.38 -21.23
CA ASP A 293 -4.75 22.27 -22.67
C ASP A 293 -5.29 20.87 -23.01
N MET A 294 -4.75 19.84 -22.37
CA MET A 294 -5.27 18.47 -22.51
C MET A 294 -6.70 18.37 -21.99
N LEU A 295 -6.99 18.94 -20.82
CA LEU A 295 -8.33 18.96 -20.23
C LEU A 295 -9.32 19.72 -21.12
N PHE A 296 -8.95 20.91 -21.60
CA PHE A 296 -9.76 21.71 -22.53
C PHE A 296 -10.04 20.96 -23.83
N TYR A 297 -9.04 20.26 -24.39
CA TYR A 297 -9.18 19.46 -25.60
C TYR A 297 -10.20 18.31 -25.45
N ILE A 298 -10.20 17.62 -24.32
CA ILE A 298 -11.18 16.56 -24.02
C ILE A 298 -12.58 17.18 -23.85
N MET A 299 -12.69 18.28 -23.09
CA MET A 299 -13.96 18.96 -22.82
C MET A 299 -14.64 19.51 -24.09
N ASN A 300 -13.87 19.93 -25.11
CA ASN A 300 -14.42 20.36 -26.41
C ASN A 300 -15.19 19.26 -27.17
N ARG A 301 -15.12 18.00 -26.72
CA ARG A 301 -15.95 16.89 -27.22
C ARG A 301 -17.25 16.70 -26.42
N ALA A 302 -17.70 17.76 -25.74
CA ALA A 302 -18.87 17.77 -24.86
C ALA A 302 -18.76 16.82 -23.65
N ILE A 303 -17.53 16.50 -23.25
CA ILE A 303 -17.25 15.71 -22.04
C ILE A 303 -17.16 16.69 -20.87
N SER A 304 -17.86 16.40 -19.75
CA SER A 304 -17.79 17.25 -18.57
C SER A 304 -16.38 17.23 -17.95
N ARG A 305 -16.03 18.29 -17.22
CA ARG A 305 -14.72 18.39 -16.56
C ARG A 305 -14.42 17.18 -15.67
N ASP A 306 -15.37 16.78 -14.83
CA ASP A 306 -15.19 15.67 -13.90
C ASP A 306 -14.96 14.33 -14.62
N VAL A 307 -15.66 14.09 -15.74
CA VAL A 307 -15.45 12.89 -16.56
C VAL A 307 -14.09 12.95 -17.26
N ALA A 308 -13.69 14.12 -17.76
CA ALA A 308 -12.38 14.29 -18.38
C ALA A 308 -11.23 14.09 -17.38
N GLU A 309 -11.35 14.62 -16.16
CA GLU A 309 -10.38 14.37 -15.08
C GLU A 309 -10.35 12.88 -14.70
N SER A 310 -11.51 12.22 -14.61
CA SER A 310 -11.60 10.77 -14.36
C SER A 310 -10.84 9.97 -15.41
N MET A 311 -11.06 10.24 -16.71
CA MET A 311 -10.36 9.56 -17.80
C MET A 311 -8.83 9.66 -17.69
N ILE A 312 -8.33 10.80 -17.23
CA ILE A 312 -6.88 11.05 -17.07
C ILE A 312 -6.32 10.22 -15.92
N VAL A 313 -7.01 10.23 -14.77
CA VAL A 313 -6.63 9.44 -13.59
C VAL A 313 -6.70 7.94 -13.91
N GLU A 314 -7.79 7.49 -14.54
CA GLU A 314 -7.95 6.11 -14.98
C GLU A 314 -6.83 5.68 -15.94
N SER A 315 -6.45 6.53 -16.91
CA SER A 315 -5.32 6.25 -17.80
C SER A 315 -3.98 6.16 -17.06
N LYS A 316 -3.83 6.79 -15.89
CA LYS A 316 -2.62 6.63 -15.06
C LYS A 316 -2.64 5.36 -14.25
N PHE A 317 -3.81 4.93 -13.80
CA PHE A 317 -3.93 3.69 -13.01
C PHE A 317 -4.06 2.44 -13.86
N SER A 318 -4.40 2.56 -15.15
CA SER A 318 -4.66 1.42 -16.04
C SER A 318 -3.49 0.44 -16.14
N GLU A 319 -2.25 0.92 -16.15
CA GLU A 319 -1.08 0.05 -16.18
C GLU A 319 -1.03 -0.86 -14.94
N SER A 320 -1.18 -0.28 -13.75
CA SER A 320 -1.23 -1.06 -12.50
C SER A 320 -2.44 -1.98 -12.48
N LEU A 321 -3.65 -1.46 -12.77
CA LEU A 321 -4.89 -2.24 -12.72
C LEU A 321 -4.86 -3.45 -13.68
N SER A 322 -4.26 -3.31 -14.86
CA SER A 322 -4.15 -4.41 -15.83
C SER A 322 -3.33 -5.62 -15.32
N ARG A 323 -2.49 -5.44 -14.29
CA ARG A 323 -1.73 -6.52 -13.66
C ARG A 323 -2.61 -7.50 -12.86
N LEU A 324 -3.84 -7.12 -12.53
CA LEU A 324 -4.75 -7.99 -11.77
C LEU A 324 -5.12 -9.29 -12.49
N ASP A 325 -5.04 -9.31 -13.82
CA ASP A 325 -5.52 -10.41 -14.68
C ASP A 325 -6.96 -10.84 -14.35
N ASP A 326 -7.78 -9.88 -13.90
CA ASP A 326 -9.21 -10.04 -13.61
C ASP A 326 -9.98 -8.81 -14.11
N GLU A 327 -10.54 -8.92 -15.32
CA GLU A 327 -11.29 -7.84 -15.97
C GLU A 327 -12.49 -7.36 -15.12
N LYS A 328 -13.12 -8.24 -14.34
CA LYS A 328 -14.29 -7.86 -13.53
C LYS A 328 -13.85 -6.99 -12.36
N LEU A 329 -12.78 -7.38 -11.69
CA LEU A 329 -12.20 -6.62 -10.58
C LEU A 329 -11.65 -5.29 -11.08
N GLU A 330 -10.90 -5.28 -12.19
CA GLU A 330 -10.41 -4.05 -12.83
C GLU A 330 -11.57 -3.08 -13.11
N ASN A 331 -12.63 -3.55 -13.78
CA ASN A 331 -13.79 -2.71 -14.07
C ASN A 331 -14.50 -2.22 -12.81
N LYS A 332 -14.53 -3.03 -11.74
CA LYS A 332 -15.08 -2.64 -10.44
C LYS A 332 -14.27 -1.50 -9.81
N LEU A 333 -12.94 -1.60 -9.83
CA LEU A 333 -12.05 -0.56 -9.29
C LEU A 333 -12.13 0.74 -10.09
N LEU A 334 -12.14 0.65 -11.42
CA LEU A 334 -12.36 1.81 -12.29
C LEU A 334 -13.72 2.47 -12.02
N SER A 335 -14.78 1.68 -11.82
CA SER A 335 -16.11 2.18 -11.48
C SER A 335 -16.11 2.88 -10.12
N PHE A 336 -15.40 2.33 -9.13
CA PHE A 336 -15.23 2.94 -7.82
C PHE A 336 -14.53 4.31 -7.93
N ILE A 337 -13.43 4.40 -8.69
CA ILE A 337 -12.72 5.66 -8.94
C ILE A 337 -13.66 6.68 -9.59
N ARG A 338 -14.40 6.29 -10.64
CA ARG A 338 -15.38 7.16 -11.32
C ARG A 338 -16.46 7.71 -10.37
N GLU A 339 -16.99 6.86 -9.49
CA GLU A 339 -17.99 7.27 -8.50
C GLU A 339 -17.46 8.38 -7.59
N LYS A 340 -16.20 8.27 -7.14
CA LYS A 340 -15.56 9.29 -6.30
C LYS A 340 -15.10 10.52 -7.07
N MET A 341 -14.83 10.38 -8.37
CA MET A 341 -14.49 11.48 -9.26
C MET A 341 -15.72 12.34 -9.61
N ALA A 342 -16.92 11.76 -9.70
CA ALA A 342 -18.14 12.51 -9.87
C ALA A 342 -18.40 13.46 -8.69
N LYS A 343 -18.68 14.74 -8.95
CA LYS A 343 -19.22 15.63 -7.91
C LYS A 343 -20.58 15.09 -7.45
N ARG A 344 -20.74 14.90 -6.14
CA ARG A 344 -22.09 14.90 -5.56
C ARG A 344 -22.61 16.33 -5.69
N GLU A 345 -23.53 16.58 -6.62
CA GLU A 345 -24.35 17.78 -6.58
C GLU A 345 -25.22 17.75 -5.32
N LEU A 346 -24.67 18.25 -4.21
CA LEU A 346 -25.42 18.59 -3.00
C LEU A 346 -24.95 19.96 -2.52
N ASP A 347 -25.55 20.98 -3.15
CA ASP A 347 -26.09 22.19 -2.49
C ASP A 347 -26.37 23.23 -3.58
N VAL A 348 -27.46 23.03 -4.32
CA VAL A 348 -28.17 24.18 -4.91
C VAL A 348 -28.85 24.89 -3.74
N ARG A 349 -28.23 25.97 -3.27
CA ARG A 349 -28.85 26.93 -2.37
C ARG A 349 -30.08 27.58 -2.99
#